data_AF-F4HNQ0-F1
#
_entry.id   AF-F4HNQ0-F1
#
_cell.length_a   1.000
_cell.length_b   1.000
_cell.length_c   1.000
_cell.angle_alpha   90.00
_cell.angle_beta   90.00
_cell.angle_gamma   90.00
#
_symmetry.space_group_name_H-M   'P 1'
#
loop_
_entity.id
_entity.type
_entity.pdbx_description
1 polymer ?
#
loop_
_entity_poly.entity_id
_entity_poly.type
_entity_poly.pdbx_seq_one_letter_code
_entity_poly.pdbx_strand_id
1 'polypeptide(L)' 'MEELRIEVLKRLAERALKDLEEAYKRIPEFNNGKTYLLRGKERVRLMLNILKEGEKDAI' A
#
# COMPACT_ATOMS: atom_id res chain seq x y z
N MET A 1 2.74 -15.97 -16.62
CA MET A 1 2.95 -14.53 -16.92
C MET A 1 2.11 -13.63 -16.01
N GLU A 2 0.84 -13.97 -15.79
CA GLU A 2 -0.06 -13.19 -14.93
C GLU A 2 0.29 -13.26 -13.44
N GLU A 3 0.59 -14.46 -12.91
CA GLU A 3 1.08 -14.65 -11.53
C GLU A 3 2.32 -13.81 -11.21
N LEU A 4 3.31 -13.80 -12.12
CA LEU A 4 4.52 -12.99 -11.96
C LEU A 4 4.20 -11.49 -11.92
N ARG A 5 3.23 -11.02 -12.72
CA ARG A 5 2.79 -9.62 -12.68
C ARG A 5 2.12 -9.28 -11.35
N ILE A 6 1.26 -10.17 -10.84
CA ILE A 6 0.59 -10.00 -9.54
C ILE A 6 1.64 -9.94 -8.42
N GLU A 7 2.62 -10.84 -8.43
CA GLU A 7 3.72 -10.87 -7.45
C GLU A 7 4.55 -9.58 -7.48
N VAL A 8 4.87 -9.07 -8.68
CA VAL A 8 5.56 -7.77 -8.83
C VAL A 8 4.71 -6.63 -8.26
N LEU A 9 3.40 -6.59 -8.55
CA LEU A 9 2.49 -5.58 -8.01
C LEU A 9 2.39 -5.64 -6.48
N LYS A 10 2.36 -6.84 -5.88
CA LYS A 10 2.39 -7.01 -4.42
C LYS A 10 3.64 -6.39 -3.81
N ARG A 11 4.82 -6.73 -4.33
CA ARG A 11 6.10 -6.19 -3.82
C ARG A 11 6.18 -4.67 -3.95
N LEU A 12 5.68 -4.12 -5.05
CA LEU A 12 5.62 -2.67 -5.25
C LEU A 12 4.67 -2.00 -4.25
N ALA A 13 3.47 -2.57 -4.05
CA ALA A 13 2.51 -2.06 -3.09
C ALA A 13 3.02 -2.16 -1.64
N GLU A 14 3.70 -3.25 -1.28
CA GLU A 14 4.33 -3.41 0.04
C GLU A 14 5.42 -2.35 0.29
N ARG A 15 6.27 -2.11 -0.70
CA ARG A 15 7.31 -1.09 -0.59
C ARG A 15 6.73 0.31 -0.51
N ALA A 16 5.75 0.63 -1.35
CA ALA A 16 5.04 1.90 -1.29
C ALA A 16 4.36 2.11 0.07
N LEU A 17 3.74 1.07 0.63
CA LEU A 17 3.10 1.14 1.95
C LEU A 17 4.13 1.45 3.05
N LYS A 18 5.29 0.80 3.02
CA LYS A 18 6.38 1.06 3.97
C LYS A 18 6.90 2.50 3.87
N ASP A 19 7.14 2.99 2.66
CA ASP A 19 7.62 4.36 2.45
C ASP A 19 6.60 5.40 2.95
N LEU A 20 5.30 5.16 2.73
CA LEU A 20 4.21 6.01 3.23
C LEU A 20 4.09 5.96 4.77
N GLU A 21 4.30 4.81 5.40
CA GLU A 21 4.35 4.69 6.86
C GLU A 21 5.52 5.47 7.46
N GLU A 22 6.70 5.39 6.86
CA GLU A 22 7.85 6.17 7.29
C GLU A 22 7.61 7.66 7.12
N ALA A 23 7.07 8.09 5.98
CA ALA A 23 6.70 9.48 5.76
C ALA A 23 5.68 9.95 6.81
N TYR A 24 4.68 9.12 7.13
CA TYR A 24 3.63 9.46 8.10
C TYR A 24 4.18 9.67 9.50
N LYS A 25 5.15 8.85 9.92
CA LYS A 25 5.85 8.99 11.20
C LYS A 25 6.69 10.27 11.29
N ARG A 26 7.22 10.75 10.17
CA ARG A 26 8.11 11.94 10.13
C ARG A 26 7.36 13.26 10.04
N ILE A 27 6.12 13.26 9.55
CA ILE A 27 5.32 14.49 9.44
C ILE A 27 4.76 14.88 10.81
N PRO A 28 4.93 16.15 11.27
CA PRO A 28 4.33 16.64 12.51
C PRO A 28 2.79 16.58 12.49
N GLU A 29 2.16 16.35 13.65
CA GLU A 29 0.70 16.20 13.76
C GLU A 29 -0.09 17.42 13.25
N PHE A 30 0.45 18.63 13.45
CA PHE A 30 -0.20 19.87 13.04
C PHE A 30 -0.09 20.15 11.52
N ASN A 31 0.59 19.28 10.77
CA ASN A 31 0.69 19.43 9.32
C ASN A 31 -0.55 18.82 8.65
N ASN A 32 -1.37 19.67 8.03
CA ASN A 32 -2.58 19.26 7.30
C ASN A 32 -2.32 18.21 6.20
N GLY A 33 -1.09 18.15 5.65
CA GLY A 33 -0.63 17.12 4.72
C GLY A 33 -0.65 15.71 5.30
N LYS A 34 -0.56 15.56 6.62
CA LYS A 34 -0.56 14.27 7.32
C LYS A 34 -1.85 13.48 7.09
N THR A 35 -2.99 14.16 7.05
CA THR A 35 -4.29 13.54 6.75
C THR A 35 -4.35 13.00 5.32
N TYR A 36 -3.81 13.74 4.34
CA TYR A 36 -3.76 13.27 2.95
C TYR A 36 -2.81 12.09 2.79
N LEU A 37 -1.68 12.11 3.49
CA LEU A 37 -0.74 11.01 3.52
C LEU A 37 -1.35 9.74 4.13
N LEU A 38 -2.10 9.87 5.23
CA LEU A 38 -2.85 8.76 5.82
C LEU A 38 -3.82 8.15 4.80
N ARG A 39 -4.59 8.98 4.10
CA ARG A 39 -5.51 8.51 3.05
C ARG A 39 -4.78 7.80 1.91
N GLY A 40 -3.62 8.31 1.49
CA GLY A 40 -2.77 7.64 0.50
C GLY A 40 -2.32 6.27 0.97
N LYS A 41 -1.82 6.18 2.21
CA LYS A 41 -1.41 4.93 2.86
C LYS A 41 -2.53 3.89 2.89
N GLU A 42 -3.74 4.29 3.32
CA GLU A 42 -4.88 3.36 3.39
C GLU A 42 -5.30 2.86 2.00
N ARG A 43 -5.20 3.67 0.95
CA ARG A 43 -5.47 3.21 -0.43
C ARG A 43 -4.49 2.15 -0.89
N VAL A 44 -3.19 2.32 -0.61
CA VAL A 44 -2.17 1.32 -0.94
C VAL A 44 -2.40 0.02 -0.16
N ARG A 45 -2.78 0.13 1.12
CA ARG A 45 -3.16 -1.02 1.94
C ARG A 45 -4.36 -1.79 1.34
N LEU A 46 -5.39 -1.08 0.89
CA LEU A 46 -6.56 -1.70 0.22
C LEU A 46 -6.16 -2.41 -1.08
N MET A 47 -5.32 -1.77 -1.91
CA MET A 47 -4.81 -2.40 -3.13
C MET A 47 -4.04 -3.69 -2.81
N LEU A 48 -3.19 -3.67 -1.79
CA LEU A 48 -2.44 -4.84 -1.36
C LEU A 48 -3.37 -5.97 -0.87
N ASN A 49 -4.45 -5.64 -0.17
CA ASN A 49 -5.44 -6.62 0.26
C ASN A 49 -6.14 -7.27 -0.94
N ILE A 50 -6.59 -6.48 -1.92
CA ILE A 50 -7.21 -7.00 -3.16
C ILE A 50 -6.25 -7.94 -3.90
N LEU A 51 -4.97 -7.56 -4.00
CA LEU A 51 -3.95 -8.40 -4.63
C LEU A 51 -3.72 -9.73 -3.88
N LYS A 52 -3.90 -9.74 -2.55
CA LYS A 52 -3.76 -10.93 -1.70
C LYS A 52 -5.03 -11.79 -1.67
N GLU A 53 -6.21 -11.18 -1.77
CA GLU A 53 -7.49 -11.87 -1.81
C GLU A 53 -7.74 -12.51 -3.18
N GLY A 54 -7.41 -11.81 -4.27
CA GLY A 54 -7.48 -12.39 -5.62
C GLY A 54 -6.55 -13.60 -5.84
N GLU A 55 -5.56 -13.81 -4.97
CA GLU A 55 -4.75 -15.04 -4.96
C GLU A 55 -5.47 -16.20 -4.26
N LYS A 56 -6.34 -15.93 -3.28
CA LYS A 56 -7.11 -16.97 -2.58
C LYS A 56 -8.24 -17.53 -3.43
N ASP A 57 -8.85 -16.71 -4.28
CA ASP A 57 -9.94 -17.12 -5.17
C ASP A 57 -9.44 -17.81 -6.46
N ALA A 58 -8.11 -17.84 -6.68
CA ALA A 58 -7.47 -18.42 -7.86
C ALA A 58 -6.87 -19.83 -7.62
N ILE A 59 -6.96 -20.36 -6.40
CA ILE A 59 -6.38 -21.66 -5.98
C ILE A 59 -7.49 -22.67 -5.67
#